data_AF-A0A7M3MT72-F1
#
_entry.id   AF-A0A7M3MT72-F1
#
_cell.length_a   1.000
_cell.length_b   1.000
_cell.length_c   1.000
_cell.angle_alpha   90.00
_cell.angle_beta   90.00
_cell.angle_gamma   90.00
#
_symmetry.space_group_name_H-M   'P 1'
#
loop_
_entity.id
_entity.type
_entity.pdbx_description
1 polymer ?
#
loop_
_entity_poly.entity_id
_entity_poly.type
_entity_poly.pdbx_seq_one_letter_code
_entity_poly.pdbx_strand_id
1 'polypeptide(L)'
;MSLSDRKLLAGMLIVVLALSCGEATINDEDPNDVPPPPPEDEPFDAEASRELAERWLGVAEEDIEETVMLRISRRGEEFFPGTLELRPGRFNVELDEDDQGIYRITRIVIETEEGESMVVE
;
A
#
# COMPACT_ATOMS: atom_id res chain seq x y z
N MET A 1 -45.45 -31.37 -35.12
CA MET A 1 -44.18 -32.09 -35.38
C MET A 1 -43.19 -31.66 -34.31
N SER A 2 -42.80 -32.63 -33.49
CA SER A 2 -41.66 -32.56 -32.56
C SER A 2 -40.34 -32.51 -33.34
N LEU A 3 -39.33 -31.86 -32.77
CA LEU A 3 -37.87 -32.13 -32.88
C LEU A 3 -37.18 -31.00 -32.09
N SER A 4 -36.93 -31.18 -30.80
CA SER A 4 -35.70 -31.79 -30.25
C SER A 4 -34.48 -30.88 -30.34
N ASP A 5 -33.98 -30.55 -29.14
CA ASP A 5 -32.58 -30.60 -28.75
C ASP A 5 -31.55 -29.84 -29.59
N ARG A 6 -30.80 -28.93 -28.96
CA ARG A 6 -29.33 -29.03 -28.85
C ARG A 6 -28.71 -27.91 -28.00
N LYS A 7 -28.35 -28.30 -26.78
CA LYS A 7 -27.03 -28.13 -26.15
C LYS A 7 -26.48 -26.70 -26.04
N LEU A 8 -26.67 -26.13 -24.85
CA LEU A 8 -25.62 -25.45 -24.08
C LEU A 8 -24.33 -26.28 -24.16
N LEU A 9 -23.25 -25.71 -24.71
CA LEU A 9 -21.83 -26.03 -24.46
C LEU A 9 -20.95 -25.44 -25.58
N ALA A 10 -20.33 -24.31 -25.30
CA ALA A 10 -19.09 -23.86 -25.94
C ALA A 10 -18.49 -22.84 -24.96
N GLY A 11 -17.33 -23.02 -24.35
CA GLY A 11 -16.24 -23.93 -24.61
C GLY A 11 -15.02 -23.19 -24.05
N MET A 12 -14.77 -23.35 -22.75
CA MET A 12 -13.66 -22.71 -22.05
C MET A 12 -12.36 -23.33 -22.57
N LEU A 13 -11.69 -22.62 -23.46
CA LEU A 13 -10.40 -23.00 -24.01
C LEU A 13 -9.33 -22.62 -23.00
N ILE A 14 -8.88 -23.60 -22.21
CA ILE A 14 -7.72 -23.47 -21.34
C ILE A 14 -6.47 -23.57 -22.23
N VAL A 15 -5.75 -22.47 -22.38
CA VAL A 15 -4.39 -22.48 -22.92
C VAL A 15 -3.43 -22.59 -21.73
N VAL A 16 -2.96 -23.81 -21.46
CA VAL A 16 -1.80 -24.03 -20.58
C VAL A 16 -0.55 -23.77 -21.41
N LEU A 17 0.06 -22.60 -21.21
CA LEU A 17 1.42 -22.32 -21.63
C LEU A 17 2.26 -22.15 -20.37
N ALA A 18 2.76 -23.28 -19.86
CA ALA A 18 3.84 -23.31 -18.90
C ALA A 18 5.16 -23.25 -19.67
N LEU A 19 5.95 -22.18 -19.47
CA LEU A 19 7.42 -22.18 -19.58
C LEU A 19 7.98 -20.80 -19.20
N SER A 20 8.73 -20.77 -18.10
CA SER A 20 10.00 -20.05 -17.91
C SER A 20 10.07 -19.20 -16.63
N CYS A 21 10.73 -19.80 -15.62
CA CYS A 21 11.55 -19.22 -14.55
C CYS A 21 11.32 -17.76 -14.12
N GLY A 22 10.86 -17.63 -12.88
CA GLY A 22 10.85 -16.41 -12.09
C GLY A 22 9.73 -16.55 -11.09
N GLU A 23 10.05 -16.90 -9.85
CA GLU A 23 9.10 -16.91 -8.74
C GLU A 23 8.72 -15.46 -8.44
N ALA A 24 7.87 -14.87 -9.29
CA ALA A 24 7.05 -13.76 -8.89
C ALA A 24 5.90 -14.39 -8.11
N THR A 25 6.01 -14.38 -6.78
CA THR A 25 4.84 -14.53 -5.93
C THR A 25 3.91 -13.39 -6.29
N ILE A 26 3.01 -13.65 -7.24
CA ILE A 26 1.81 -12.84 -7.42
C ILE A 26 1.06 -13.10 -6.12
N ASN A 27 1.32 -12.30 -5.09
CA ASN A 27 0.47 -12.28 -3.92
C ASN A 27 -0.93 -12.00 -4.47
N ASP A 28 -1.86 -12.92 -4.26
CA ASP A 28 -3.30 -12.64 -4.25
C ASP A 28 -3.57 -11.65 -3.10
N GLU A 29 -2.93 -10.49 -3.14
CA GLU A 29 -3.16 -9.39 -2.24
C GLU A 29 -4.53 -8.87 -2.60
N ASP A 30 -5.51 -9.09 -1.72
CA ASP A 30 -6.81 -8.48 -1.89
C ASP A 30 -6.57 -6.98 -1.96
N PRO A 31 -6.94 -6.30 -3.06
CA PRO A 31 -6.67 -4.87 -3.24
C PRO A 31 -7.43 -4.00 -2.22
N ASN A 32 -8.28 -4.62 -1.39
CA ASN A 32 -8.96 -3.98 -0.28
C ASN A 32 -8.36 -4.32 1.09
N ASP A 33 -7.29 -5.12 1.17
CA ASP A 33 -6.62 -5.40 2.44
C ASP A 33 -5.71 -4.23 2.81
N VAL A 34 -5.93 -3.67 4.00
CA VAL A 34 -5.13 -2.55 4.50
C VAL A 34 -3.73 -3.10 4.81
N PRO A 35 -2.67 -2.53 4.24
CA PRO A 35 -1.31 -2.98 4.52
C PRO A 35 -1.00 -2.86 6.02
N PRO A 36 -0.14 -3.74 6.57
CA PRO A 36 0.28 -3.60 7.96
C PRO A 36 1.12 -2.31 8.14
N PRO A 37 1.12 -1.70 9.34
CA PRO A 37 1.99 -0.57 9.62
C PRO A 37 3.46 -1.02 9.64
N PRO A 38 4.42 -0.08 9.48
CA PRO A 38 5.84 -0.42 9.55
C PRO A 38 6.19 -1.04 10.93
N PRO A 39 7.04 -2.08 10.95
CA PRO A 39 7.43 -2.75 12.20
C PRO A 39 8.26 -1.82 13.10
N GLU A 40 7.99 -1.85 14.42
CA GLU A 40 8.77 -1.05 15.41
C GLU A 40 10.10 -1.72 15.80
N ASP A 41 10.16 -3.05 15.81
CA ASP A 41 11.28 -3.83 16.35
C ASP A 41 12.29 -4.32 15.29
N GLU A 42 12.09 -3.95 14.02
CA GLU A 42 12.95 -4.37 12.91
C GLU A 42 13.91 -3.25 12.51
N PRO A 43 15.14 -3.60 12.07
CA PRO A 43 16.06 -2.60 11.54
C PRO A 43 15.47 -1.94 10.28
N PHE A 44 15.74 -0.65 10.12
CA PHE A 44 15.29 0.09 8.95
C PHE A 44 15.88 -0.50 7.66
N ASP A 45 14.99 -0.91 6.76
CA ASP A 45 15.30 -1.32 5.40
C ASP A 45 14.62 -0.36 4.43
N ALA A 46 15.43 0.37 3.66
CA ALA A 46 14.94 1.41 2.76
C ALA A 46 14.13 0.85 1.58
N GLU A 47 14.50 -0.31 1.04
CA GLU A 47 13.79 -0.94 -0.08
C GLU A 47 12.45 -1.48 0.40
N ALA A 48 12.45 -2.25 1.49
CA ALA A 48 11.23 -2.81 2.06
C ALA A 48 10.26 -1.72 2.55
N SER A 49 10.80 -0.64 3.15
CA SER A 49 10.00 0.52 3.57
C SER A 49 9.34 1.21 2.37
N ARG A 50 10.05 1.32 1.24
CA ARG A 50 9.49 1.90 0.02
C ARG A 50 8.38 1.02 -0.55
N GLU A 51 8.60 -0.29 -0.67
CA GLU A 51 7.60 -1.24 -1.16
C GLU A 51 6.34 -1.23 -0.29
N LEU A 52 6.51 -1.18 1.04
CA LEU A 52 5.38 -1.05 1.97
C LEU A 52 4.67 0.29 1.80
N ALA A 53 5.39 1.39 1.66
CA ALA A 53 4.80 2.72 1.47
C ALA A 53 3.98 2.81 0.18
N GLU A 54 4.44 2.19 -0.92
CA GLU A 54 3.69 2.13 -2.18
C GLU A 54 2.33 1.42 -2.02
N ARG A 55 2.23 0.44 -1.11
CA ARG A 55 0.96 -0.25 -0.79
C ARG A 55 0.01 0.60 0.06
N TRP A 56 0.54 1.53 0.85
CA TRP A 56 -0.27 2.44 1.67
C TRP A 56 -0.89 3.58 0.86
N LEU A 57 -0.38 3.88 -0.34
CA LEU A 57 -0.96 4.92 -1.21
C LEU A 57 -2.43 4.61 -1.54
N GLY A 58 -3.30 5.61 -1.38
CA GLY A 58 -4.73 5.51 -1.66
C GLY A 58 -5.59 4.93 -0.53
N VAL A 59 -4.99 4.42 0.56
CA VAL A 59 -5.72 3.98 1.75
C VAL A 59 -6.49 5.16 2.35
N ALA A 60 -7.75 4.93 2.74
CA ALA A 60 -8.62 5.96 3.29
C ALA A 60 -8.32 6.24 4.77
N GLU A 61 -8.51 7.48 5.22
CA GLU A 61 -8.25 7.89 6.62
C GLU A 61 -8.95 7.01 7.65
N GLU A 62 -10.18 6.55 7.36
CA GLU A 62 -10.96 5.72 8.28
C GLU A 62 -10.35 4.33 8.55
N ASP A 63 -9.50 3.86 7.63
CA ASP A 63 -8.83 2.57 7.70
C ASP A 63 -7.42 2.67 8.33
N ILE A 64 -6.96 3.89 8.64
CA ILE A 64 -5.63 4.13 9.21
C ILE A 64 -5.71 4.11 10.74
N GLU A 65 -5.04 3.14 11.36
CA GLU A 65 -4.74 3.19 12.79
C GLU A 65 -3.33 3.79 13.00
N GLU A 66 -3.25 4.98 13.59
CA GLU A 66 -1.96 5.60 13.90
C GLU A 66 -1.17 4.78 14.92
N THR A 67 0.11 4.58 14.65
CA THR A 67 1.05 3.89 15.52
C THR A 67 2.27 4.77 15.82
N VAL A 68 3.24 4.23 16.55
CA VAL A 68 4.52 4.92 16.73
C VAL A 68 5.28 5.05 15.40
N MET A 69 5.07 4.11 14.47
CA MET A 69 5.76 4.01 13.17
C MET A 69 4.89 4.46 11.99
N LEU A 70 3.62 4.81 12.19
CA LEU A 70 2.71 5.32 11.16
C LEU A 70 1.90 6.49 11.73
N ARG A 71 2.06 7.69 11.19
CA ARG A 71 1.40 8.90 11.69
C ARG A 71 0.80 9.71 10.56
N ILE A 72 -0.34 10.34 10.83
CA ILE A 72 -0.99 11.24 9.88
C ILE A 72 -0.41 12.65 10.06
N SER A 73 0.26 13.14 9.03
CA SER A 73 0.75 14.50 8.92
C SER A 73 -0.36 15.41 8.38
N ARG A 74 -1.04 16.13 9.27
CA ARG A 74 -2.08 17.08 8.86
C ARG A 74 -1.47 18.37 8.31
N ARG A 75 -1.95 18.77 7.13
CA ARG A 75 -1.53 19.99 6.45
C ARG A 75 -1.76 21.21 7.35
N GLY A 76 -0.69 21.95 7.65
CA GLY A 76 -0.74 23.16 8.50
C GLY A 76 -0.32 22.93 9.96
N GLU A 77 -0.12 21.69 10.40
CA GLU A 77 0.73 21.42 11.55
C GLU A 77 2.18 21.59 11.07
N GLU A 78 2.88 22.59 11.62
CA GLU A 78 4.33 22.73 11.41
C GLU A 78 4.99 21.47 11.98
N PHE A 79 5.31 20.53 11.09
CA PHE A 79 6.09 19.36 11.44
C PHE A 79 7.48 19.86 11.81
N PHE A 80 7.76 19.93 13.11
CA PHE A 80 9.10 20.21 13.62
C PHE A 80 9.81 18.88 13.85
N PRO A 81 10.55 18.34 12.86
CA PRO A 81 11.33 17.10 13.05
C PRO A 81 12.36 17.24 14.19
N GLY A 82 12.68 18.46 14.63
CA GLY A 82 13.64 18.72 15.70
C GLY A 82 13.15 18.48 17.13
N THR A 83 11.84 18.32 17.38
CA THR A 83 11.31 18.05 18.74
C THR A 83 10.79 16.63 18.93
N LEU A 84 10.65 15.87 17.85
CA LEU A 84 10.21 14.48 17.86
C LEU A 84 11.43 13.56 17.79
N GLU A 85 11.40 12.48 18.55
CA GLU A 85 12.38 11.40 18.47
C GLU A 85 12.40 10.87 17.02
N LEU A 86 13.52 11.09 16.32
CA LEU A 86 13.76 10.52 14.99
C LEU A 86 13.65 9.00 15.10
N ARG A 87 12.77 8.41 14.28
CA ARG A 87 12.56 6.97 14.22
C ARG A 87 12.70 6.49 12.78
N PRO A 88 13.86 5.91 12.44
CA PRO A 88 14.10 5.35 11.11
C PRO A 88 13.01 4.36 10.72
N GLY A 89 12.45 4.49 9.52
CA GLY A 89 11.33 3.68 9.04
C GLY A 89 9.94 4.19 9.44
N ARG A 90 9.83 5.28 10.23
CA ARG A 90 8.52 5.88 10.54
C ARG A 90 7.92 6.53 9.30
N PHE A 91 6.66 6.22 9.03
CA PHE A 91 5.87 6.76 7.94
C PHE A 91 5.08 7.97 8.46
N ASN A 92 5.30 9.11 7.85
CA ASN A 92 4.52 10.32 8.04
C ASN A 92 3.66 10.51 6.79
N VAL A 93 2.36 10.24 6.88
CA VAL A 93 1.44 10.19 5.74
C VAL A 93 0.68 11.50 5.58
N GLU A 94 0.69 12.07 4.38
CA GLU A 94 -0.14 13.22 4.02
C GLU A 94 -1.38 12.73 3.26
N LEU A 95 -2.52 13.30 3.64
CA LEU A 95 -3.82 12.96 3.08
C LEU A 95 -4.32 14.09 2.18
N ASP A 96 -4.97 13.75 1.07
CA ASP A 96 -5.74 14.69 0.25
C ASP A 96 -7.14 14.13 -0.02
N GLU A 97 -8.08 15.03 -0.32
CA GLU A 97 -9.50 14.68 -0.49
C GLU A 97 -9.74 14.24 -1.94
N ASP A 98 -10.32 13.05 -2.13
CA ASP A 98 -10.71 12.58 -3.46
C ASP A 98 -12.00 13.24 -3.97
N ASP A 99 -12.39 12.94 -5.22
CA ASP A 99 -13.61 13.47 -5.84
C ASP A 99 -14.92 13.09 -5.10
N GLN A 100 -14.85 12.18 -4.13
CA GLN A 100 -15.96 11.71 -3.32
C GLN A 100 -15.98 12.33 -1.92
N GLY A 101 -14.98 13.16 -1.57
CA GLY A 101 -14.85 13.77 -0.25
C GLY A 101 -14.16 12.88 0.78
N ILE A 102 -13.45 11.83 0.36
CA ILE A 102 -12.74 10.90 1.24
C ILE A 102 -11.26 11.28 1.28
N TYR A 103 -10.72 11.48 2.48
CA TYR A 103 -9.28 11.70 2.65
C TYR A 103 -8.51 10.39 2.44
N ARG A 104 -7.58 10.40 1.49
CA ARG A 104 -6.73 9.25 1.16
C ARG A 104 -5.27 9.62 1.22
N ILE A 105 -4.42 8.65 1.54
CA ILE A 105 -2.97 8.84 1.48
C ILE A 105 -2.56 9.15 0.05
N THR A 106 -1.93 10.31 -0.13
CA THR A 106 -1.37 10.74 -1.42
C THR A 106 0.13 10.85 -1.39
N ARG A 107 0.72 10.92 -0.19
CA ARG A 107 2.15 11.07 -0.02
C ARG A 107 2.60 10.50 1.31
N ILE A 108 3.76 9.87 1.31
CA ILE A 108 4.38 9.29 2.50
C ILE A 108 5.81 9.79 2.59
N VAL A 109 6.18 10.30 3.76
CA VAL A 109 7.53 10.73 4.10
C VAL A 109 8.11 9.76 5.13
N ILE A 110 9.10 8.99 4.70
CA ILE A 110 9.77 7.96 5.51
C ILE A 110 11.01 8.58 6.15
N GLU A 111 11.13 8.49 7.47
CA GLU A 111 12.32 8.93 8.21
C GLU A 111 13.48 7.96 8.02
N THR A 112 14.70 8.48 7.85
CA THR A 112 15.92 7.67 7.76
C THR A 112 16.81 7.86 9.00
N GLU A 113 17.77 6.95 9.19
CA GLU A 113 18.79 7.02 10.25
C GLU A 113 19.63 8.30 10.19
N GLU A 114 19.79 8.87 9.00
CA GLU A 114 20.61 10.06 8.76
C GLU A 114 19.82 11.37 8.99
N GLY A 115 18.54 11.27 9.37
CA GLY A 115 17.62 12.40 9.46
C GLY A 115 17.21 12.94 8.09
N GLU A 116 17.55 12.24 7.02
CA GLU A 116 17.02 12.46 5.68
C GLU A 116 15.61 11.89 5.57
N SER A 117 14.93 12.18 4.46
CA SER A 117 13.59 11.68 4.23
C SER A 117 13.43 11.12 2.83
N MET A 118 12.83 9.94 2.74
CA MET A 118 12.40 9.37 1.47
C MET A 118 10.93 9.73 1.23
N VAL A 119 10.59 10.09 0.00
CA VAL A 119 9.22 10.49 -0.37
C VAL A 119 8.67 9.48 -1.37
N VAL A 120 7.44 9.04 -1.12
CA VAL A 120 6.66 8.15 -1.97
C VAL A 120 5.31 8.83 -2.25
N GLU A 121 4.91 8.90 -3.52
CA GLU A 121 3.73 9.60 -4.05
C GLU A 121 3.10 8.79 -5.18
#